data_AF-A0A432GFR5-F1
#
_entry.id   AF-A0A432GFR5-F1
#
_cell.length_a   1.000
_cell.length_b   1.000
_cell.length_c   1.000
_cell.angle_alpha   90.00
_cell.angle_beta   90.00
_cell.angle_gamma   90.00
#
_symmetry.space_group_name_H-M   'P 1'
#
loop_
_entity.id
_entity.type
_entity.pdbx_description
1 polymer ?
#
loop_
_entity_poly.entity_id
_entity_poly.type
_entity_poly.pdbx_seq_one_letter_code
_entity_poly.pdbx_strand_id
1 'polypeptide(L)'
;MKNNLIHTIVLRKPVYSFSVLYWILIIGAIALFGNKLEAQEQSSVDPDATTAVVKMLLVPPNEHKLHVYVNDEKFIYWPQDKPIFFWLGTSSDEKAELFPLLHSGTTNSAGHWKPDAANELEKYRSDGLKLEISSNQFVRWLHHYNKKETTMRFIADGVAPESQLQFVSKKRLMDIRGLFFSGDAIATLSATDAFSGVEQTYLSVNGKTFLPSDGMRFSEEGYYLLRHYAVDRVGNASEPVQIRFYIDKTPPVTNLKMVNATKNIFGPKSTLSIPSQDTLSGVYLTYYNWNSGVFKRSYKNKILFEGVKEGANILQFYTEDLVGNTEGIHKVTLSFDKNGPEVSHEIKGDQYIEGGKVYLSSRSQIFLKAVDEMVDIQSIEYQVNGLSYGNYGISFRPPVQTGEFKMDYQGIDIIGNKSILASANFVVDSQSPTTRLITDGVTYRRGPNVIWVNTKTRISLKALDKVSGVQSIFYKFNENKELLYKGPFTISDEGRHTFQYSSVDHVNNKEVLTPVLLVVDDTPPEIKAVFNRSAVGSEGGDGEDKIDVYPLYTTLFLNADDNSAKLKGIRFSINGSPNEAYQEALLLDKPGNYYVIVEAEDNLGNISNKKMIFIVKAG
;
A
#
# COMPACT_ATOMS: atom_id res chain seq x y z
N MET A 1 45.69 -59.70 17.98
CA MET A 1 46.56 -59.38 19.13
C MET A 1 46.05 -58.10 19.79
N LYS A 2 46.36 -57.87 21.07
CA LYS A 2 45.81 -56.77 21.89
C LYS A 2 46.35 -55.40 21.48
N ASN A 3 45.56 -54.32 21.61
CA ASN A 3 45.73 -53.38 22.74
C ASN A 3 44.60 -52.34 22.84
N ASN A 4 44.41 -51.87 24.08
CA ASN A 4 43.39 -50.90 24.49
C ASN A 4 43.80 -49.46 24.15
N LEU A 5 42.84 -48.52 24.13
CA LEU A 5 42.74 -47.49 25.19
C LEU A 5 41.47 -46.64 25.10
N ILE A 6 41.03 -46.18 26.28
CA ILE A 6 39.85 -45.35 26.52
C ILE A 6 40.28 -43.87 26.49
N HIS A 7 39.43 -42.96 26.01
CA HIS A 7 39.58 -41.54 26.32
C HIS A 7 38.24 -40.86 26.63
N THR A 8 38.07 -40.49 27.91
CA THR A 8 37.05 -39.55 28.39
C THR A 8 37.55 -38.13 28.16
N ILE A 9 36.71 -37.25 27.59
CA ILE A 9 36.97 -35.80 27.58
C ILE A 9 35.76 -35.06 28.13
N VAL A 10 36.00 -34.32 29.21
CA VAL A 10 35.05 -33.40 29.85
C VAL A 10 35.07 -32.08 29.07
N LEU A 11 33.90 -31.56 28.69
CA LEU A 11 33.77 -30.19 28.15
C LEU A 11 32.89 -29.31 29.04
N ARG A 12 33.32 -28.06 29.16
CA ARG A 12 32.92 -27.10 30.21
C ARG A 12 31.56 -26.46 29.94
N LYS A 13 30.78 -26.20 30.99
CA LYS A 13 29.72 -25.19 30.98
C LYS A 13 30.34 -23.77 31.00
N PRO A 14 29.88 -22.84 30.16
CA PRO A 14 29.95 -21.41 30.47
C PRO A 14 28.73 -21.00 31.31
N VAL A 15 28.95 -20.14 32.29
CA VAL A 15 27.91 -19.48 33.09
C VAL A 15 27.61 -18.12 32.45
N TYR A 16 26.34 -17.80 32.24
CA TYR A 16 25.89 -16.44 31.99
C TYR A 16 24.82 -16.05 33.02
N SER A 17 25.14 -15.04 33.82
CA SER A 17 24.27 -14.44 34.82
C SER A 17 23.33 -13.43 34.18
N PHE A 18 22.04 -13.49 34.51
CA PHE A 18 21.11 -12.38 34.30
C PHE A 18 20.68 -11.80 35.65
N SER A 19 20.83 -10.49 35.81
CA SER A 19 20.49 -9.73 37.02
C SER A 19 19.02 -9.34 37.07
N VAL A 20 18.49 -9.16 38.28
CA VAL A 20 17.08 -8.83 38.59
C VAL A 20 17.00 -7.44 39.26
N LEU A 21 15.77 -6.90 39.38
CA LEU A 21 15.32 -5.60 39.94
C LEU A 21 15.42 -4.40 38.95
N TYR A 22 14.51 -3.40 38.89
CA TYR A 22 13.36 -2.91 39.71
C TYR A 22 12.13 -2.61 38.75
N TRP A 23 10.82 -2.75 39.04
CA TRP A 23 9.88 -2.01 39.95
C TRP A 23 9.90 -0.46 39.71
N ILE A 24 8.83 0.36 39.57
CA ILE A 24 7.44 0.51 40.11
C ILE A 24 6.62 1.35 39.06
N LEU A 25 5.39 1.01 38.59
CA LEU A 25 4.01 1.22 39.13
C LEU A 25 3.49 2.70 39.24
N ILE A 26 2.48 3.08 38.44
CA ILE A 26 1.54 4.20 38.74
C ILE A 26 0.10 3.76 38.41
N ILE A 27 -0.85 4.12 39.27
CA ILE A 27 -2.30 3.86 39.16
C ILE A 27 -3.03 5.16 38.79
N GLY A 28 -4.07 5.07 37.96
CA GLY A 28 -5.09 6.09 37.77
C GLY A 28 -6.34 5.46 37.15
N ALA A 29 -7.53 5.69 37.72
CA ALA A 29 -8.75 4.95 37.37
C ALA A 29 -10.03 5.80 37.45
N ILE A 30 -11.10 5.33 36.78
CA ILE A 30 -12.52 5.78 36.85
C ILE A 30 -12.77 7.15 36.15
N ALA A 31 -13.77 7.41 35.29
CA ALA A 31 -15.06 6.79 34.89
C ALA A 31 -15.44 7.25 33.44
N LEU A 32 -16.54 6.89 32.74
CA LEU A 32 -17.41 5.68 32.56
C LEU A 32 -18.45 6.04 31.45
N PHE A 33 -19.12 5.05 30.81
CA PHE A 33 -20.09 5.18 29.67
C PHE A 33 -19.47 5.68 28.33
N GLY A 34 -19.82 5.23 27.12
CA GLY A 34 -20.73 4.19 26.59
C GLY A 34 -21.04 4.47 25.10
N ASN A 35 -21.26 3.51 24.17
CA ASN A 35 -21.31 2.05 24.23
C ASN A 35 -20.90 1.40 22.88
N LYS A 36 -20.04 0.38 22.92
CA LYS A 36 -20.19 -0.93 22.24
C LYS A 36 -20.43 -1.00 20.71
N LEU A 37 -19.35 -1.29 19.96
CA LEU A 37 -19.38 -2.01 18.67
C LEU A 37 -17.97 -2.61 18.41
N GLU A 38 -17.68 -3.75 19.04
CA GLU A 38 -16.43 -4.50 18.83
C GLU A 38 -16.57 -5.42 17.60
N ALA A 39 -15.59 -5.36 16.69
CA ALA A 39 -15.45 -6.31 15.60
C ALA A 39 -14.76 -7.59 16.12
N GLN A 40 -15.31 -8.76 15.79
CA GLN A 40 -14.71 -10.04 16.16
C GLN A 40 -13.44 -10.32 15.33
N GLU A 41 -12.27 -10.06 15.90
CA GLU A 41 -11.05 -10.78 15.49
C GLU A 41 -11.11 -12.19 16.07
N GLN A 42 -11.65 -13.14 15.31
CA GLN A 42 -11.72 -14.54 15.71
C GLN A 42 -10.38 -15.26 15.43
N SER A 43 -9.33 -14.81 16.12
CA SER A 43 -8.05 -15.51 16.23
C SER A 43 -8.12 -16.54 17.35
N SER A 44 -8.69 -17.71 17.06
CA SER A 44 -8.72 -18.86 17.97
C SER A 44 -7.85 -20.00 17.44
N VAL A 45 -6.53 -19.77 17.38
CA VAL A 45 -5.58 -20.87 17.46
C VAL A 45 -5.36 -21.13 18.95
N ASP A 46 -6.16 -22.04 19.49
CA ASP A 46 -5.97 -22.58 20.83
C ASP A 46 -4.72 -23.49 20.81
N PRO A 47 -3.63 -23.15 21.52
CA PRO A 47 -2.46 -24.03 21.62
C PRO A 47 -2.74 -25.27 22.48
N ASP A 48 -3.88 -25.30 23.18
CA ASP A 48 -4.34 -26.39 24.04
C ASP A 48 -5.55 -27.11 23.44
N ALA A 49 -5.61 -27.17 22.10
CA ALA A 49 -6.31 -28.22 21.37
C ALA A 49 -5.65 -29.59 21.63
N THR A 50 -5.63 -30.01 22.89
CA THR A 50 -5.33 -31.38 23.30
C THR A 50 -6.19 -32.27 22.43
N THR A 51 -5.53 -33.12 21.65
CA THR A 51 -6.15 -34.16 20.85
C THR A 51 -7.29 -34.74 21.67
N ALA A 52 -8.51 -34.75 21.12
CA ALA A 52 -9.60 -35.49 21.74
C ALA A 52 -9.17 -36.96 21.74
N VAL A 53 -8.48 -37.37 22.81
CA VAL A 53 -8.19 -38.76 23.11
C VAL A 53 -9.55 -39.32 23.45
N VAL A 54 -10.24 -39.76 22.39
CA VAL A 54 -11.34 -40.70 22.49
C VAL A 54 -10.80 -41.77 23.44
N LYS A 55 -11.36 -41.83 24.66
CA LYS A 55 -11.10 -42.89 25.62
C LYS A 55 -11.75 -44.15 25.05
N MET A 56 -11.10 -44.65 24.01
CA MET A 56 -11.48 -45.84 23.27
C MET A 56 -11.34 -46.97 24.26
N LEU A 57 -12.49 -47.51 24.68
CA LEU A 57 -12.54 -48.48 25.76
C LEU A 57 -11.86 -49.75 25.26
N LEU A 58 -10.67 -50.03 25.80
CA LEU A 58 -9.83 -51.12 25.34
C LEU A 58 -10.30 -52.42 25.98
N VAL A 59 -10.82 -53.34 25.17
CA VAL A 59 -11.11 -54.70 25.63
C VAL A 59 -9.80 -55.36 26.11
N PRO A 60 -9.77 -56.05 27.27
CA PRO A 60 -8.60 -56.79 27.73
C PRO A 60 -8.20 -57.91 26.73
N PRO A 61 -6.97 -58.46 26.82
CA PRO A 61 -6.66 -59.70 26.11
C PRO A 61 -7.61 -60.82 26.54
N ASN A 62 -7.72 -61.87 25.71
CA ASN A 62 -8.57 -63.02 26.03
C ASN A 62 -7.92 -63.80 27.18
N GLU A 63 -8.72 -64.46 28.03
CA GLU A 63 -8.19 -65.34 29.08
C GLU A 63 -7.68 -66.66 28.45
N HIS A 64 -6.39 -66.93 28.62
CA HIS A 64 -5.75 -68.17 28.18
C HIS A 64 -5.48 -69.07 29.37
N LYS A 65 -5.89 -70.33 29.28
CA LYS A 65 -5.71 -71.30 30.36
C LYS A 65 -4.42 -72.07 30.12
N LEU A 66 -3.51 -71.97 31.10
CA LEU A 66 -2.31 -72.79 31.11
C LEU A 66 -2.67 -74.27 30.97
N HIS A 67 -1.97 -75.01 30.12
CA HIS A 67 -2.21 -76.43 29.86
C HIS A 67 -0.93 -77.14 29.42
N VAL A 68 -0.88 -78.46 29.61
CA VAL A 68 0.31 -79.25 29.24
C VAL A 68 0.25 -79.54 27.75
N TYR A 69 1.31 -79.24 27.02
CA TYR A 69 1.43 -79.55 25.61
C TYR A 69 2.36 -80.75 25.39
N VAL A 70 1.98 -81.61 24.46
CA VAL A 70 2.78 -82.77 24.04
C VAL A 70 2.88 -82.73 22.53
N ASN A 71 4.09 -82.65 21.99
CA ASN A 71 4.31 -82.59 20.56
C ASN A 71 4.18 -83.98 19.89
N ASP A 72 4.27 -84.01 18.56
CA ASP A 72 4.14 -85.25 17.77
C ASP A 72 5.22 -86.29 18.13
N GLU A 73 6.40 -85.84 18.55
CA GLU A 73 7.52 -86.68 19.04
C GLU A 73 7.33 -87.17 20.50
N LYS A 74 6.18 -86.89 21.12
CA LYS A 74 5.85 -87.19 22.52
C LYS A 74 6.73 -86.46 23.55
N PHE A 75 7.35 -85.36 23.15
CA PHE A 75 8.06 -84.46 24.06
C PHE A 75 7.06 -83.56 24.82
N ILE A 76 7.25 -83.43 26.13
CA ILE A 76 6.33 -82.71 27.03
C ILE A 76 6.83 -81.28 27.25
N TYR A 77 5.92 -80.32 27.09
CA TYR A 77 6.07 -78.92 27.46
C TYR A 77 5.09 -78.60 28.59
N TRP A 78 5.62 -78.03 29.67
CA TRP A 78 4.90 -77.85 30.92
C TRP A 78 4.87 -76.36 31.31
N PRO A 79 3.68 -75.76 31.54
CA PRO A 79 3.61 -74.36 31.97
C PRO A 79 4.34 -74.17 33.29
N GLN A 80 5.27 -73.22 33.36
CA GLN A 80 6.13 -73.04 34.53
C GLN A 80 5.34 -72.81 35.83
N ASP A 81 4.24 -72.05 35.75
CA ASP A 81 3.38 -71.72 36.88
C ASP A 81 2.47 -72.88 37.35
N LYS A 82 2.44 -74.02 36.64
CA LYS A 82 1.71 -75.21 37.09
C LYS A 82 2.59 -76.10 37.98
N PRO A 83 2.14 -76.45 39.20
CA PRO A 83 2.85 -77.41 40.03
C PRO A 83 2.87 -78.81 39.41
N ILE A 84 4.03 -79.46 39.45
CA ILE A 84 4.22 -80.85 39.04
C ILE A 84 3.87 -81.77 40.20
N PHE A 85 3.19 -82.87 39.88
CA PHE A 85 2.92 -83.98 40.80
C PHE A 85 3.47 -85.27 40.20
N PHE A 86 4.18 -86.05 41.00
CA PHE A 86 4.67 -87.36 40.59
C PHE A 86 3.74 -88.47 41.09
N TRP A 87 3.47 -89.44 40.23
CA TRP A 87 2.62 -90.58 40.54
C TRP A 87 3.32 -91.87 40.08
N LEU A 88 3.19 -92.94 40.87
CA LEU A 88 3.59 -94.29 40.48
C LEU A 88 2.38 -95.01 39.88
N GLY A 89 2.45 -95.37 38.60
CA GLY A 89 1.45 -96.22 37.95
C GLY A 89 1.78 -97.70 38.10
N THR A 90 0.75 -98.55 38.19
CA THR A 90 0.91 -100.02 38.22
C THR A 90 1.21 -100.64 36.85
N SER A 91 0.99 -99.90 35.76
CA SER A 91 1.37 -100.26 34.40
C SER A 91 1.52 -99.00 33.53
N SER A 92 1.79 -99.18 32.22
CA SER A 92 1.82 -98.11 31.22
C SER A 92 0.45 -97.86 30.55
N ASP A 93 -0.64 -98.41 31.09
CA ASP A 93 -2.01 -98.16 30.61
C ASP A 93 -2.49 -96.79 31.14
N GLU A 94 -3.19 -96.01 30.30
CA GLU A 94 -3.80 -94.73 30.70
C GLU A 94 -4.81 -94.86 31.84
N LYS A 95 -5.32 -96.08 32.07
CA LYS A 95 -6.26 -96.44 33.16
C LYS A 95 -5.59 -97.16 34.33
N ALA A 96 -4.26 -97.23 34.37
CA ALA A 96 -3.54 -97.83 35.49
C ALA A 96 -3.87 -97.12 36.81
N GLU A 97 -3.90 -97.87 37.91
CA GLU A 97 -4.01 -97.26 39.23
C GLU A 97 -2.76 -96.43 39.53
N LEU A 98 -2.96 -95.16 39.88
CA LEU A 98 -1.91 -94.19 40.15
C LEU A 98 -1.81 -93.91 41.65
N PHE A 99 -0.60 -93.98 42.21
CA PHE A 99 -0.31 -93.65 43.61
C PHE A 99 0.53 -92.37 43.71
N PRO A 100 0.09 -91.33 44.46
CA PRO A 100 0.79 -90.05 44.50
C PRO A 100 2.06 -90.13 45.35
N LEU A 101 3.15 -89.57 44.85
CA LEU A 101 4.41 -89.45 45.58
C LEU A 101 4.44 -88.17 46.42
N LEU A 102 4.76 -88.30 47.70
CA LEU A 102 4.91 -87.19 48.64
C LEU A 102 6.34 -86.65 48.59
N HIS A 103 6.51 -85.33 48.59
CA HIS A 103 7.82 -84.69 48.34
C HIS A 103 8.68 -84.44 49.60
N SER A 104 8.13 -84.65 50.81
CA SER A 104 8.72 -84.20 52.07
C SER A 104 8.55 -85.22 53.21
N GLY A 105 9.62 -85.46 53.96
CA GLY A 105 9.63 -86.32 55.14
C GLY A 105 11.05 -86.74 55.51
N THR A 106 11.33 -86.76 56.80
CA THR A 106 12.62 -87.17 57.37
C THR A 106 12.69 -88.69 57.60
N THR A 107 13.83 -89.30 57.31
CA THR A 107 14.12 -90.65 57.82
C THR A 107 14.47 -90.57 59.30
N ASN A 108 13.83 -91.40 60.11
CA ASN A 108 14.22 -91.56 61.51
C ASN A 108 15.56 -92.31 61.63
N SER A 109 16.11 -92.40 62.84
CA SER A 109 17.38 -93.08 63.12
C SER A 109 17.43 -94.58 62.77
N ALA A 110 16.28 -95.19 62.47
CA ALA A 110 16.15 -96.59 62.01
C ALA A 110 15.95 -96.70 60.48
N GLY A 111 16.04 -95.60 59.73
CA GLY A 111 15.86 -95.57 58.28
C GLY A 111 14.40 -95.61 57.81
N HIS A 112 13.42 -95.61 58.72
CA HIS A 112 12.01 -95.53 58.35
C HIS A 112 11.62 -94.09 58.06
N TRP A 113 10.92 -93.87 56.95
CA TRP A 113 10.42 -92.57 56.55
C TRP A 113 9.29 -92.10 57.47
N LYS A 114 9.31 -90.81 57.85
CA LYS A 114 8.31 -90.15 58.69
C LYS A 114 7.99 -88.78 58.08
N PRO A 115 6.71 -88.37 58.00
CA PRO A 115 6.38 -87.04 57.51
C PRO A 115 6.74 -85.96 58.54
N ASP A 116 7.12 -84.79 58.03
CA ASP A 116 7.48 -83.63 58.82
C ASP A 116 6.19 -82.92 59.30
N ALA A 117 5.77 -83.28 60.53
CA ALA A 117 4.54 -82.84 61.20
C ALA A 117 3.20 -83.21 60.52
N ALA A 118 2.17 -83.42 61.34
CA ALA A 118 0.86 -83.89 60.87
C ALA A 118 0.09 -82.87 60.02
N ASN A 119 0.32 -81.57 60.25
CA ASN A 119 -0.41 -80.49 59.57
C ASN A 119 0.21 -80.07 58.24
N GLU A 120 1.43 -80.49 57.91
CA GLU A 120 2.07 -80.14 56.63
C GLU A 120 1.82 -81.18 55.54
N LEU A 121 1.54 -82.44 55.90
CA LEU A 121 1.32 -83.55 54.95
C LEU A 121 0.28 -83.22 53.86
N GLU A 122 -0.84 -82.60 54.24
CA GLU A 122 -1.92 -82.26 53.30
C GLU A 122 -1.57 -81.05 52.43
N LYS A 123 -0.76 -80.12 52.97
CA LYS A 123 -0.20 -78.98 52.22
C LYS A 123 0.80 -79.45 51.16
N TYR A 124 1.63 -80.43 51.48
CA TYR A 124 2.56 -81.02 50.50
C TYR A 124 1.85 -81.82 49.39
N ARG A 125 0.61 -82.29 49.64
CA ARG A 125 -0.26 -82.85 48.60
C ARG A 125 -0.93 -81.77 47.73
N SER A 126 -1.25 -80.60 48.28
CA SER A 126 -1.89 -79.51 47.52
C SER A 126 -0.92 -78.69 46.68
N ASP A 127 0.28 -78.42 47.18
CA ASP A 127 1.14 -77.36 46.64
C ASP A 127 2.03 -77.82 45.46
N GLY A 128 2.37 -79.12 45.43
CA GLY A 128 3.20 -79.76 44.38
C GLY A 128 4.62 -79.19 44.23
N LEU A 129 5.35 -79.68 43.23
CA LEU A 129 6.68 -79.17 42.89
C LEU A 129 6.57 -77.98 41.93
N LYS A 130 6.96 -76.78 42.37
CA LYS A 130 7.00 -75.58 41.52
C LYS A 130 8.30 -75.52 40.71
N LEU A 131 8.22 -74.90 39.53
CA LEU A 131 9.34 -74.70 38.62
C LEU A 131 9.81 -73.25 38.70
N GLU A 132 11.08 -73.05 39.04
CA GLU A 132 11.64 -71.70 39.23
C GLU A 132 12.27 -71.10 37.95
N ILE A 133 12.51 -71.91 36.92
CA ILE A 133 13.13 -71.48 35.66
C ILE A 133 12.47 -72.12 34.42
N SER A 134 12.28 -71.32 33.36
CA SER A 134 11.94 -71.80 32.02
C SER A 134 13.19 -72.39 31.36
N SER A 135 13.16 -73.68 31.00
CA SER A 135 14.26 -74.42 30.32
C SER A 135 13.96 -75.93 30.26
N ASN A 136 14.83 -76.69 29.58
CA ASN A 136 14.92 -78.15 29.71
C ASN A 136 15.00 -78.59 31.17
N GLN A 137 13.97 -79.29 31.64
CA GLN A 137 13.92 -79.96 32.93
C GLN A 137 14.14 -81.46 32.76
N PHE A 138 14.55 -82.11 33.84
CA PHE A 138 14.56 -83.57 33.90
C PHE A 138 14.37 -84.10 35.32
N VAL A 139 13.63 -85.21 35.41
CA VAL A 139 13.61 -86.04 36.62
C VAL A 139 14.69 -87.10 36.46
N ARG A 140 15.63 -87.15 37.40
CA ARG A 140 16.72 -88.14 37.44
C ARG A 140 16.39 -89.22 38.46
N TRP A 141 16.09 -90.42 37.97
CA TRP A 141 15.97 -91.61 38.80
C TRP A 141 17.32 -92.31 38.91
N LEU A 142 17.82 -92.49 40.14
CA LEU A 142 19.05 -93.23 40.43
C LEU A 142 18.72 -94.55 41.12
N HIS A 143 19.00 -95.68 40.47
CA HIS A 143 18.83 -96.99 41.09
C HIS A 143 19.79 -97.17 42.27
N HIS A 144 19.24 -97.37 43.46
CA HIS A 144 20.02 -97.48 44.70
C HIS A 144 21.13 -98.54 44.64
N TYR A 145 20.85 -99.72 44.06
CA TYR A 145 21.77 -100.86 44.05
C TYR A 145 22.84 -100.79 42.95
N ASN A 146 22.45 -100.60 41.69
CA ASN A 146 23.36 -100.67 40.54
C ASN A 146 23.90 -99.30 40.08
N LYS A 147 23.47 -98.21 40.72
CA LYS A 147 23.82 -96.81 40.41
C LYS A 147 23.53 -96.39 38.96
N LYS A 148 22.71 -97.14 38.21
CA LYS A 148 22.25 -96.72 36.88
C LYS A 148 21.28 -95.56 37.01
N GLU A 149 21.34 -94.68 36.03
CA GLU A 149 20.53 -93.47 35.95
C GLU A 149 19.53 -93.57 34.80
N THR A 150 18.34 -93.05 35.03
CA THR A 150 17.33 -92.84 33.99
C THR A 150 16.85 -91.40 34.12
N THR A 151 16.75 -90.70 32.99
CA THR A 151 16.30 -89.31 32.95
C THR A 151 15.03 -89.21 32.12
N MET A 152 13.96 -88.70 32.74
CA MET A 152 12.72 -88.31 32.07
C MET A 152 12.81 -86.81 31.79
N ARG A 153 12.68 -86.39 30.52
CA ARG A 153 12.87 -84.99 30.11
C ARG A 153 11.54 -84.34 29.75
N PHE A 154 11.43 -83.05 30.05
CA PHE A 154 10.36 -82.15 29.61
C PHE A 154 10.94 -80.73 29.55
N ILE A 155 10.24 -79.79 28.91
CA ILE A 155 10.60 -78.38 28.95
C ILE A 155 9.62 -77.65 29.88
N ALA A 156 10.16 -76.91 30.85
CA ALA A 156 9.39 -75.90 31.58
C ALA A 156 9.32 -74.65 30.72
N ASP A 157 8.12 -74.15 30.48
CA ASP A 157 7.87 -72.98 29.66
C ASP A 157 6.99 -71.96 30.39
N GLY A 158 7.57 -70.81 30.67
CA GLY A 158 6.94 -69.63 31.26
C GLY A 158 7.32 -68.36 30.50
N VAL A 159 7.78 -68.49 29.25
CA VAL A 159 8.16 -67.35 28.41
C VAL A 159 7.09 -67.16 27.35
N ALA A 160 6.32 -66.07 27.45
CA ALA A 160 5.32 -65.77 26.44
C ALA A 160 5.94 -65.41 25.08
N PRO A 161 5.28 -65.71 23.93
CA PRO A 161 5.87 -65.46 22.62
C PRO A 161 6.00 -63.97 22.29
N GLU A 162 7.07 -63.62 21.58
CA GLU A 162 7.24 -62.30 21.00
C GLU A 162 6.45 -62.18 19.69
N SER A 163 5.49 -61.25 19.63
CA SER A 163 4.73 -60.93 18.41
C SER A 163 5.24 -59.65 17.75
N GLN A 164 5.31 -59.63 16.42
CA GLN A 164 5.75 -58.50 15.61
C GLN A 164 4.78 -58.24 14.46
N LEU A 165 4.58 -56.96 14.13
CA LEU A 165 3.67 -56.53 13.07
C LEU A 165 4.41 -55.72 12.00
N GLN A 166 4.25 -56.11 10.74
CA GLN A 166 4.87 -55.45 9.59
C GLN A 166 3.81 -54.89 8.63
N PHE A 167 4.02 -53.66 8.14
CA PHE A 167 3.12 -53.01 7.19
C PHE A 167 3.68 -52.96 5.77
N VAL A 168 2.90 -53.42 4.80
CA VAL A 168 3.09 -53.22 3.36
C VAL A 168 2.08 -52.18 2.87
N SER A 169 2.55 -51.16 2.16
CA SER A 169 1.76 -50.03 1.64
C SER A 169 2.48 -49.34 0.47
N LYS A 170 1.78 -48.48 -0.28
CA LYS A 170 2.33 -47.77 -1.45
C LYS A 170 3.37 -46.69 -1.08
N LYS A 171 3.00 -45.77 -0.18
CA LYS A 171 3.86 -44.72 0.39
C LYS A 171 3.47 -44.57 1.86
N ARG A 172 4.47 -44.41 2.73
CA ARG A 172 4.29 -44.25 4.18
C ARG A 172 5.10 -43.08 4.73
N LEU A 173 4.55 -42.44 5.75
CA LEU A 173 5.20 -41.42 6.58
C LEU A 173 5.16 -41.87 8.04
N MET A 174 6.12 -41.43 8.85
CA MET A 174 6.07 -41.54 10.31
C MET A 174 6.33 -40.16 10.91
N ASP A 175 5.47 -39.71 11.82
CA ASP A 175 5.66 -38.49 12.61
C ASP A 175 5.35 -38.75 14.11
N ILE A 176 5.21 -37.68 14.91
CA ILE A 176 4.88 -37.77 16.34
C ILE A 176 3.46 -38.28 16.65
N ARG A 177 2.55 -38.24 15.67
CA ARG A 177 1.15 -38.69 15.77
C ARG A 177 1.01 -40.17 15.39
N GLY A 178 1.87 -40.67 14.50
CA GLY A 178 1.96 -42.09 14.13
C GLY A 178 2.40 -42.33 12.68
N LEU A 179 2.07 -43.52 12.17
CA LEU A 179 2.25 -43.89 10.77
C LEU A 179 1.11 -43.33 9.92
N PHE A 180 1.39 -42.83 8.70
CA PHE A 180 0.39 -42.43 7.72
C PHE A 180 0.63 -43.16 6.40
N PHE A 181 -0.44 -43.57 5.71
CA PHE A 181 -0.39 -44.31 4.45
C PHE A 181 -1.28 -43.68 3.38
N SER A 182 -0.76 -43.54 2.15
CA SER A 182 -1.42 -42.89 0.99
C SER A 182 -2.54 -43.73 0.34
N GLY A 183 -3.18 -44.59 1.12
CA GLY A 183 -4.00 -45.69 0.62
C GLY A 183 -3.89 -46.95 1.47
N ASP A 184 -4.24 -48.08 0.87
CA ASP A 184 -4.37 -49.35 1.60
C ASP A 184 -3.07 -49.77 2.29
N ALA A 185 -3.22 -50.22 3.53
CA ALA A 185 -2.15 -50.77 4.36
C ALA A 185 -2.47 -52.23 4.70
N ILE A 186 -1.54 -53.14 4.41
CA ILE A 186 -1.64 -54.55 4.78
C ILE A 186 -0.72 -54.77 5.98
N ALA A 187 -1.30 -55.09 7.13
CA ALA A 187 -0.57 -55.53 8.31
C ALA A 187 -0.43 -57.06 8.26
N THR A 188 0.80 -57.56 8.37
CA THR A 188 1.11 -58.97 8.61
C THR A 188 1.59 -59.12 10.05
N LEU A 189 1.02 -60.10 10.77
CA LEU A 189 1.33 -60.41 12.15
C LEU A 189 2.05 -61.77 12.21
N SER A 190 3.25 -61.77 12.77
CA SER A 190 4.06 -62.96 13.00
C SER A 190 4.46 -63.05 14.47
N ALA A 191 4.63 -64.25 15.00
CA ALA A 191 5.19 -64.42 16.35
C ALA A 191 6.23 -65.53 16.38
N THR A 192 7.12 -65.46 17.36
CA THR A 192 8.15 -66.46 17.63
C THR A 192 8.15 -66.80 19.11
N ASP A 193 8.28 -68.08 19.41
CA ASP A 193 8.44 -68.59 20.77
C ASP A 193 9.76 -69.38 20.89
N ALA A 194 10.32 -69.43 22.10
CA ALA A 194 11.62 -70.06 22.40
C ALA A 194 11.51 -71.54 22.79
N PHE A 195 10.32 -72.04 23.15
CA PHE A 195 10.12 -73.33 23.81
C PHE A 195 8.96 -74.13 23.20
N SER A 196 7.72 -73.96 23.68
CA SER A 196 6.57 -74.78 23.25
C SER A 196 6.06 -74.46 21.84
N GLY A 197 6.50 -73.34 21.26
CA GLY A 197 6.07 -72.84 19.97
C GLY A 197 4.81 -71.99 20.08
N VAL A 198 4.53 -71.20 19.04
CA VAL A 198 3.31 -70.40 18.98
C VAL A 198 2.08 -71.32 18.78
N GLU A 199 1.03 -71.07 19.56
CA GLU A 199 -0.32 -71.61 19.32
C GLU A 199 -1.09 -70.66 18.40
N GLN A 200 -1.28 -69.40 18.81
CA GLN A 200 -2.12 -68.45 18.07
C GLN A 200 -1.69 -66.99 18.28
N THR A 201 -1.75 -66.22 17.19
CA THR A 201 -1.65 -64.76 17.14
C THR A 201 -3.03 -64.09 17.22
N TYR A 202 -3.13 -62.99 17.96
CA TYR A 202 -4.39 -62.26 18.16
C TYR A 202 -4.27 -60.78 17.78
N LEU A 203 -5.31 -60.25 17.13
CA LEU A 203 -5.39 -58.85 16.70
C LEU A 203 -6.70 -58.19 17.19
N SER A 204 -6.59 -56.97 17.70
CA SER A 204 -7.69 -56.08 18.09
C SER A 204 -7.61 -54.80 17.26
N VAL A 205 -8.71 -54.44 16.57
CA VAL A 205 -8.83 -53.19 15.81
C VAL A 205 -9.74 -52.21 16.54
N ASN A 206 -9.27 -50.98 16.76
CA ASN A 206 -10.02 -49.87 17.36
C ASN A 206 -10.69 -50.24 18.70
N GLY A 207 -9.93 -50.94 19.57
CA GLY A 207 -10.35 -51.33 20.92
C GLY A 207 -11.32 -52.50 21.00
N LYS A 208 -11.74 -53.08 19.87
CA LYS A 208 -12.64 -54.25 19.80
C LYS A 208 -11.97 -55.52 20.37
N THR A 209 -12.78 -56.56 20.57
CA THR A 209 -12.33 -57.90 21.00
C THR A 209 -11.18 -58.43 20.13
N PHE A 210 -10.23 -59.11 20.77
CA PHE A 210 -9.12 -59.78 20.10
C PHE A 210 -9.58 -61.04 19.37
N LEU A 211 -9.33 -61.11 18.07
CA LEU A 211 -9.64 -62.25 17.21
C LEU A 211 -8.36 -62.93 16.72
N PRO A 212 -8.35 -64.27 16.54
CA PRO A 212 -7.28 -64.99 15.85
C PRO A 212 -6.98 -64.38 14.47
N SER A 213 -5.72 -64.05 14.18
CA SER A 213 -5.37 -63.33 12.95
C SER A 213 -3.86 -63.34 12.64
N ASP A 214 -3.49 -63.71 11.42
CA ASP A 214 -2.12 -63.56 10.87
C ASP A 214 -1.88 -62.16 10.25
N GLY A 215 -2.85 -61.26 10.37
CA GLY A 215 -2.83 -59.95 9.72
C GLY A 215 -4.19 -59.46 9.23
N MET A 216 -4.22 -58.23 8.74
CA MET A 216 -5.42 -57.59 8.20
C MET A 216 -5.07 -56.51 7.18
N ARG A 217 -5.92 -56.36 6.15
CA ARG A 217 -5.90 -55.23 5.21
C ARG A 217 -6.81 -54.12 5.71
N PHE A 218 -6.30 -52.89 5.68
CA PHE A 218 -7.01 -51.67 5.98
C PHE A 218 -7.15 -50.86 4.70
N SER A 219 -8.38 -50.44 4.39
CA SER A 219 -8.72 -49.74 3.15
C SER A 219 -9.61 -48.51 3.38
N GLU A 220 -10.31 -48.40 4.50
CA GLU A 220 -11.08 -47.18 4.80
C GLU A 220 -10.17 -46.07 5.29
N GLU A 221 -10.52 -44.83 5.01
CA GLU A 221 -9.76 -43.66 5.48
C GLU A 221 -9.96 -43.43 6.99
N GLY A 222 -8.94 -42.88 7.64
CA GLY A 222 -9.03 -42.38 9.01
C GLY A 222 -8.07 -43.06 9.98
N TYR A 223 -8.35 -42.88 11.26
CA TYR A 223 -7.51 -43.35 12.36
C TYR A 223 -7.72 -44.83 12.71
N TYR A 224 -6.60 -45.52 12.92
CA TYR A 224 -6.54 -46.89 13.37
C TYR A 224 -5.67 -47.06 14.62
N LEU A 225 -6.19 -47.85 15.54
CA LEU A 225 -5.52 -48.34 16.72
C LEU A 225 -5.47 -49.88 16.65
N LEU A 226 -4.27 -50.44 16.46
CA LEU A 226 -4.05 -51.88 16.57
C LEU A 226 -3.44 -52.25 17.91
N ARG A 227 -3.91 -53.37 18.44
CA ARG A 227 -3.29 -54.07 19.56
C ARG A 227 -3.12 -55.53 19.15
N HIS A 228 -1.97 -56.11 19.43
CA HIS A 228 -1.65 -57.50 19.10
C HIS A 228 -0.86 -58.17 20.21
N TYR A 229 -1.04 -59.49 20.34
CA TYR A 229 -0.22 -60.36 21.18
C TYR A 229 -0.23 -61.78 20.60
N ALA A 230 0.55 -62.68 21.18
CA ALA A 230 0.57 -64.09 20.82
C ALA A 230 0.50 -64.97 22.08
N VAL A 231 0.10 -66.22 21.87
CA VAL A 231 -0.01 -67.27 22.90
C VAL A 231 0.81 -68.46 22.47
N ASP A 232 1.58 -69.04 23.38
CA ASP A 232 2.34 -70.28 23.15
C ASP A 232 1.45 -71.53 23.30
N ARG A 233 2.01 -72.72 23.08
CA ARG A 233 1.24 -73.97 23.20
C ARG A 233 1.02 -74.44 24.63
N VAL A 234 1.59 -73.81 25.65
CA VAL A 234 1.28 -74.10 27.07
C VAL A 234 0.31 -73.08 27.68
N GLY A 235 -0.07 -72.04 26.93
CA GLY A 235 -1.04 -71.01 27.32
C GLY A 235 -0.44 -69.71 27.86
N ASN A 236 0.88 -69.50 27.80
CA ASN A 236 1.48 -68.21 28.17
C ASN A 236 1.17 -67.18 27.08
N ALA A 237 0.63 -66.02 27.47
CA ALA A 237 0.23 -64.94 26.56
C ALA A 237 1.08 -63.69 26.77
N SER A 238 1.51 -63.05 25.68
CA SER A 238 2.31 -61.82 25.76
C SER A 238 1.46 -60.56 26.01
N GLU A 239 2.08 -59.53 26.57
CA GLU A 239 1.42 -58.24 26.81
C GLU A 239 1.03 -57.55 25.50
N PRO A 240 -0.21 -57.03 25.34
CA PRO A 240 -0.65 -56.47 24.08
C PRO A 240 0.13 -55.23 23.60
N VAL A 241 0.91 -55.40 22.54
CA VAL A 241 1.67 -54.33 21.87
C VAL A 241 0.73 -53.46 21.04
N GLN A 242 0.82 -52.13 21.24
CA GLN A 242 -0.07 -51.14 20.64
C GLN A 242 0.62 -50.33 19.53
N ILE A 243 -0.05 -50.17 18.39
CA ILE A 243 0.39 -49.33 17.27
C ILE A 243 -0.75 -48.40 16.83
N ARG A 244 -0.40 -47.15 16.47
CA ARG A 244 -1.33 -46.14 15.93
C ARG A 244 -0.94 -45.79 14.50
N PHE A 245 -1.90 -45.71 13.60
CA PHE A 245 -1.68 -45.25 12.24
C PHE A 245 -2.93 -44.59 11.64
N TYR A 246 -2.76 -43.99 10.47
CA TYR A 246 -3.80 -43.36 9.68
C TYR A 246 -3.73 -43.88 8.24
N ILE A 247 -4.87 -44.15 7.65
CA ILE A 247 -5.00 -44.18 6.19
C ILE A 247 -5.49 -42.81 5.78
N ASP A 248 -4.82 -42.24 4.78
CA ASP A 248 -5.13 -40.95 4.20
C ASP A 248 -5.19 -41.11 2.67
N LYS A 249 -6.37 -40.90 2.10
CA LYS A 249 -6.64 -41.02 0.66
C LYS A 249 -7.14 -39.70 0.07
N THR A 250 -7.38 -38.69 0.90
CA THR A 250 -8.02 -37.44 0.54
C THR A 250 -6.93 -36.42 0.20
N PRO A 251 -6.87 -35.89 -1.03
CA PRO A 251 -5.89 -34.87 -1.33
C PRO A 251 -6.16 -33.54 -0.62
N PRO A 252 -5.13 -32.68 -0.45
CA PRO A 252 -5.30 -31.35 0.09
C PRO A 252 -6.31 -30.51 -0.70
N VAL A 253 -7.03 -29.64 -0.01
CA VAL A 253 -7.90 -28.61 -0.61
C VAL A 253 -7.15 -27.28 -0.66
N THR A 254 -7.25 -26.60 -1.80
CA THR A 254 -6.55 -25.34 -2.06
C THR A 254 -7.46 -24.17 -2.37
N ASN A 255 -6.94 -22.95 -2.21
CA ASN A 255 -7.62 -21.73 -2.64
C ASN A 255 -6.60 -20.68 -3.11
N LEU A 256 -6.81 -20.09 -4.29
CA LEU A 256 -5.96 -19.01 -4.80
C LEU A 256 -6.34 -17.67 -4.16
N LYS A 257 -5.41 -17.05 -3.43
CA LYS A 257 -5.55 -15.70 -2.89
C LYS A 257 -4.63 -14.71 -3.60
N MET A 258 -5.16 -13.54 -3.93
CA MET A 258 -4.45 -12.45 -4.60
C MET A 258 -4.54 -11.17 -3.78
N VAL A 259 -3.46 -10.39 -3.74
CA VAL A 259 -3.35 -9.08 -3.06
C VAL A 259 -2.78 -8.06 -4.04
N ASN A 260 -3.25 -6.80 -3.98
CA ASN A 260 -3.04 -5.76 -5.00
C ASN A 260 -3.41 -6.27 -6.41
N ALA A 261 -4.58 -6.87 -6.52
CA ALA A 261 -5.12 -7.49 -7.73
C ALA A 261 -6.64 -7.27 -7.75
N THR A 262 -7.23 -7.22 -8.94
CA THR A 262 -8.67 -6.94 -9.12
C THR A 262 -9.28 -7.92 -10.10
N LYS A 263 -10.39 -8.58 -9.71
CA LYS A 263 -11.01 -9.68 -10.47
C LYS A 263 -9.96 -10.77 -10.75
N ASN A 264 -9.49 -10.86 -11.99
CA ASN A 264 -8.44 -11.79 -12.47
C ASN A 264 -7.17 -11.06 -12.97
N ILE A 265 -7.03 -9.76 -12.69
CA ILE A 265 -5.93 -8.92 -13.17
C ILE A 265 -4.95 -8.65 -12.03
N PHE A 266 -3.66 -8.85 -12.30
CA PHE A 266 -2.56 -8.65 -11.35
C PHE A 266 -1.37 -8.00 -12.06
N GLY A 267 -0.47 -7.38 -11.30
CA GLY A 267 0.71 -6.69 -11.82
C GLY A 267 1.97 -6.95 -10.99
N PRO A 268 3.10 -6.29 -11.31
CA PRO A 268 4.39 -6.47 -10.65
C PRO A 268 4.40 -6.34 -9.12
N LYS A 269 3.45 -5.59 -8.55
CA LYS A 269 3.31 -5.38 -7.08
C LYS A 269 2.27 -6.29 -6.42
N SER A 270 1.62 -7.17 -7.18
CA SER A 270 0.66 -8.13 -6.65
C SER A 270 1.36 -9.25 -5.90
N THR A 271 0.65 -9.88 -4.96
CA THR A 271 1.08 -11.14 -4.35
C THR A 271 0.04 -12.22 -4.59
N LEU A 272 0.42 -13.28 -5.28
CA LEU A 272 -0.39 -14.49 -5.47
C LEU A 272 0.09 -15.56 -4.49
N SER A 273 -0.86 -16.22 -3.82
CA SER A 273 -0.59 -17.31 -2.89
C SER A 273 -1.66 -18.39 -2.95
N ILE A 274 -1.27 -19.62 -2.64
CA ILE A 274 -2.15 -20.80 -2.63
C ILE A 274 -2.14 -21.42 -1.23
N PRO A 275 -2.81 -20.81 -0.23
CA PRO A 275 -3.10 -21.50 1.02
C PRO A 275 -3.81 -22.82 0.75
N SER A 276 -3.28 -23.86 1.37
CA SER A 276 -3.72 -25.24 1.24
C SER A 276 -4.01 -25.80 2.63
N GLN A 277 -4.97 -26.71 2.73
CA GLN A 277 -5.31 -27.41 3.95
C GLN A 277 -5.45 -28.90 3.66
N ASP A 278 -5.05 -29.73 4.62
CA ASP A 278 -5.28 -31.16 4.62
C ASP A 278 -5.76 -31.59 6.01
N THR A 279 -6.61 -32.63 6.06
CA THR A 279 -7.29 -33.10 7.27
C THR A 279 -6.55 -34.20 8.03
N LEU A 280 -5.56 -34.87 7.43
CA LEU A 280 -4.91 -36.04 8.04
C LEU A 280 -3.38 -35.94 8.03
N SER A 281 -2.72 -36.33 6.93
CA SER A 281 -1.25 -36.37 6.89
C SER A 281 -0.63 -34.98 7.01
N GLY A 282 -1.26 -33.97 6.42
CA GLY A 282 -0.82 -32.58 6.37
C GLY A 282 -0.27 -32.20 4.99
N VAL A 283 -0.30 -30.91 4.67
CA VAL A 283 0.19 -30.38 3.40
C VAL A 283 1.71 -30.54 3.29
N TYR A 284 2.20 -31.12 2.19
CA TYR A 284 3.62 -31.14 1.85
C TYR A 284 4.01 -29.89 1.06
N LEU A 285 3.47 -29.74 -0.16
CA LEU A 285 3.94 -28.72 -1.10
C LEU A 285 2.96 -28.45 -2.25
N THR A 286 2.71 -27.17 -2.54
CA THR A 286 2.03 -26.75 -3.78
C THR A 286 3.03 -26.60 -4.92
N TYR A 287 2.68 -27.18 -6.07
CA TYR A 287 3.36 -27.04 -7.34
C TYR A 287 2.54 -26.15 -8.28
N TYR A 288 3.21 -25.30 -9.07
CA TYR A 288 2.54 -24.43 -10.05
C TYR A 288 3.34 -24.26 -11.33
N ASN A 289 2.67 -23.95 -12.44
CA ASN A 289 3.31 -23.45 -13.66
C ASN A 289 2.50 -22.30 -14.27
N TRP A 290 3.17 -21.53 -15.13
CA TRP A 290 2.52 -20.56 -15.99
C TRP A 290 2.42 -21.10 -17.42
N ASN A 291 1.23 -20.94 -18.00
CA ASN A 291 0.84 -21.27 -19.36
C ASN A 291 0.94 -22.77 -19.69
N SER A 292 2.14 -23.25 -19.99
CA SER A 292 2.45 -24.64 -20.33
C SER A 292 3.87 -25.04 -19.89
N GLY A 293 4.39 -24.37 -18.86
CA GLY A 293 5.73 -24.59 -18.34
C GLY A 293 5.85 -25.84 -17.46
N VAL A 294 7.10 -26.16 -17.08
CA VAL A 294 7.37 -27.18 -16.05
C VAL A 294 6.85 -26.71 -14.70
N PHE A 295 6.22 -27.61 -13.94
CA PHE A 295 5.78 -27.34 -12.57
C PHE A 295 6.96 -27.00 -11.65
N LYS A 296 6.92 -25.79 -11.10
CA LYS A 296 7.84 -25.27 -10.08
C LYS A 296 7.25 -25.46 -8.70
N ARG A 297 8.12 -25.58 -7.69
CA ARG A 297 7.73 -25.62 -6.27
C ARG A 297 7.38 -24.21 -5.80
N SER A 298 6.25 -24.04 -5.11
CA SER A 298 5.95 -22.80 -4.39
C SER A 298 6.87 -22.62 -3.19
N TYR A 299 7.06 -21.38 -2.74
CA TYR A 299 7.82 -21.07 -1.52
C TYR A 299 6.90 -20.34 -0.54
N LYS A 300 6.65 -20.94 0.64
CA LYS A 300 5.68 -20.43 1.63
C LYS A 300 4.33 -20.10 0.98
N ASN A 301 3.85 -21.01 0.13
CA ASN A 301 2.63 -20.89 -0.67
C ASN A 301 2.60 -19.73 -1.68
N LYS A 302 3.69 -18.98 -1.89
CA LYS A 302 3.77 -17.87 -2.85
C LYS A 302 4.07 -18.35 -4.27
N ILE A 303 3.49 -17.63 -5.24
CA ILE A 303 3.67 -17.81 -6.68
C ILE A 303 4.59 -16.70 -7.20
N LEU A 304 5.61 -17.07 -7.98
CA LEU A 304 6.52 -16.13 -8.64
C LEU A 304 6.06 -15.89 -10.08
N PHE A 305 6.28 -14.68 -10.61
CA PHE A 305 5.81 -14.28 -11.95
C PHE A 305 6.82 -14.58 -13.07
N GLU A 306 7.77 -15.47 -12.82
CA GLU A 306 8.78 -15.87 -13.80
C GLU A 306 8.14 -16.70 -14.93
N GLY A 307 8.14 -16.16 -16.15
CA GLY A 307 7.46 -16.75 -17.32
C GLY A 307 6.05 -16.22 -17.59
N VAL A 308 5.58 -15.27 -16.80
CA VAL A 308 4.35 -14.50 -17.07
C VAL A 308 4.60 -13.54 -18.24
N LYS A 309 3.61 -13.43 -19.15
CA LYS A 309 3.60 -12.51 -20.30
C LYS A 309 2.61 -11.37 -20.06
N GLU A 310 2.65 -10.32 -20.86
CA GLU A 310 1.60 -9.30 -20.84
C GLU A 310 0.24 -9.89 -21.23
N GLY A 311 -0.84 -9.41 -20.60
CA GLY A 311 -2.19 -9.87 -20.88
C GLY A 311 -2.47 -11.27 -20.33
N ALA A 312 -3.28 -12.05 -21.05
CA ALA A 312 -3.81 -13.32 -20.55
C ALA A 312 -2.73 -14.41 -20.37
N ASN A 313 -2.66 -14.97 -19.16
CA ASN A 313 -1.86 -16.13 -18.79
C ASN A 313 -2.74 -17.19 -18.13
N ILE A 314 -2.29 -18.45 -18.14
CA ILE A 314 -2.95 -19.55 -17.43
C ILE A 314 -2.07 -19.96 -16.25
N LEU A 315 -2.52 -19.73 -15.01
CA LEU A 315 -1.91 -20.32 -13.83
C LEU A 315 -2.44 -21.76 -13.69
N GLN A 316 -1.54 -22.74 -13.66
CA GLN A 316 -1.88 -24.12 -13.34
C GLN A 316 -1.25 -24.51 -12.01
N PHE A 317 -1.98 -25.20 -11.14
CA PHE A 317 -1.44 -25.63 -9.83
C PHE A 317 -2.12 -26.88 -9.28
N TYR A 318 -1.40 -27.57 -8.40
CA TYR A 318 -1.93 -28.63 -7.54
C TYR A 318 -1.05 -28.75 -6.28
N THR A 319 -1.60 -29.31 -5.21
CA THR A 319 -0.88 -29.55 -3.95
C THR A 319 -0.78 -31.04 -3.64
N GLU A 320 0.39 -31.43 -3.12
CA GLU A 320 0.69 -32.76 -2.57
C GLU A 320 0.61 -32.72 -1.04
N ASP A 321 0.04 -33.76 -0.42
CA ASP A 321 0.14 -33.99 1.04
C ASP A 321 1.45 -34.72 1.42
N LEU A 322 1.68 -34.98 2.71
CA LEU A 322 2.89 -35.66 3.18
C LEU A 322 2.95 -37.16 2.80
N VAL A 323 1.82 -37.79 2.42
CA VAL A 323 1.79 -39.17 1.94
C VAL A 323 1.73 -39.31 0.41
N GLY A 324 1.65 -38.22 -0.35
CA GLY A 324 1.62 -38.21 -1.83
C GLY A 324 0.25 -38.25 -2.49
N ASN A 325 -0.84 -37.95 -1.80
CA ASN A 325 -2.11 -37.67 -2.48
C ASN A 325 -2.05 -36.27 -3.10
N THR A 326 -2.59 -36.13 -4.31
CA THR A 326 -2.58 -34.88 -5.09
C THR A 326 -3.97 -34.55 -5.60
N GLU A 327 -4.39 -33.30 -5.46
CA GLU A 327 -5.61 -32.80 -6.09
C GLU A 327 -5.51 -32.80 -7.62
N GLY A 328 -6.65 -32.65 -8.30
CA GLY A 328 -6.66 -32.39 -9.74
C GLY A 328 -5.99 -31.04 -10.06
N ILE A 329 -5.34 -30.94 -11.22
CA ILE A 329 -4.67 -29.70 -11.64
C ILE A 329 -5.72 -28.60 -11.86
N HIS A 330 -5.75 -27.61 -10.97
CA HIS A 330 -6.49 -26.37 -11.13
C HIS A 330 -5.90 -25.56 -12.27
N LYS A 331 -6.77 -24.86 -13.01
CA LYS A 331 -6.38 -23.98 -14.12
C LYS A 331 -7.19 -22.68 -14.04
N VAL A 332 -6.50 -21.56 -13.89
CA VAL A 332 -7.11 -20.23 -13.74
C VAL A 332 -6.49 -19.30 -14.78
N THR A 333 -7.33 -18.63 -15.58
CA THR A 333 -6.86 -17.59 -16.51
C THR A 333 -6.79 -16.25 -15.78
N LEU A 334 -5.60 -15.65 -15.74
CA LEU A 334 -5.31 -14.38 -15.09
C LEU A 334 -4.63 -13.44 -16.09
N SER A 335 -5.02 -12.17 -16.12
CA SER A 335 -4.34 -11.16 -16.93
C SER A 335 -3.22 -10.51 -16.12
N PHE A 336 -2.04 -10.38 -16.72
CA PHE A 336 -0.94 -9.62 -16.15
C PHE A 336 -0.82 -8.26 -16.82
N ASP A 337 -0.82 -7.21 -16.00
CA ASP A 337 -0.62 -5.84 -16.42
C ASP A 337 0.58 -5.24 -15.69
N LYS A 338 1.63 -4.91 -16.47
CA LYS A 338 2.84 -4.29 -15.95
C LYS A 338 2.88 -2.77 -16.15
N ASN A 339 1.95 -2.23 -16.92
CA ASN A 339 2.03 -0.86 -17.38
C ASN A 339 1.41 0.03 -16.30
N GLY A 340 1.87 1.29 -16.24
CA GLY A 340 1.16 2.30 -15.48
C GLY A 340 0.17 3.02 -16.39
N PRO A 341 -0.84 3.70 -15.82
CA PRO A 341 -1.81 4.45 -16.59
C PRO A 341 -1.16 5.53 -17.46
N GLU A 342 -1.77 5.87 -18.59
CA GLU A 342 -1.42 7.06 -19.35
C GLU A 342 -1.99 8.31 -18.65
N VAL A 343 -1.18 9.36 -18.51
CA VAL A 343 -1.58 10.61 -17.86
C VAL A 343 -1.55 11.81 -18.81
N SER A 344 -2.54 12.68 -18.68
CA SER A 344 -2.71 13.90 -19.47
C SER A 344 -3.23 15.05 -18.61
N HIS A 345 -3.13 16.28 -19.13
CA HIS A 345 -3.71 17.46 -18.51
C HIS A 345 -4.50 18.28 -19.53
N GLU A 346 -5.49 19.03 -19.05
CA GLU A 346 -6.32 19.94 -19.83
C GLU A 346 -6.40 21.29 -19.11
N ILE A 347 -6.29 22.40 -19.85
CA ILE A 347 -6.44 23.76 -19.34
C ILE A 347 -7.80 24.31 -19.78
N LYS A 348 -8.58 24.84 -18.84
CA LYS A 348 -9.83 25.58 -19.13
C LYS A 348 -9.76 26.99 -18.58
N GLY A 349 -9.95 27.97 -19.45
CA GLY A 349 -9.87 29.39 -19.11
C GLY A 349 -8.96 30.15 -20.07
N ASP A 350 -8.49 31.30 -19.62
CA ASP A 350 -7.63 32.19 -20.39
C ASP A 350 -6.21 31.60 -20.50
N GLN A 351 -5.77 31.35 -21.73
CA GLN A 351 -4.43 30.85 -22.05
C GLN A 351 -3.92 31.45 -23.38
N TYR A 352 -2.60 31.59 -23.49
CA TYR A 352 -1.92 32.04 -24.69
C TYR A 352 -0.66 31.20 -24.92
N ILE A 353 -0.30 30.95 -26.19
CA ILE A 353 0.84 30.10 -26.54
C ILE A 353 1.73 30.84 -27.53
N GLU A 354 2.97 31.12 -27.12
CA GLU A 354 3.99 31.77 -27.95
C GLU A 354 5.38 31.21 -27.61
N GLY A 355 6.23 31.03 -28.61
CA GLY A 355 7.62 30.61 -28.42
C GLY A 355 7.80 29.23 -27.74
N GLY A 356 6.77 28.38 -27.75
CA GLY A 356 6.75 27.10 -27.03
C GLY A 356 6.42 27.21 -25.54
N LYS A 357 6.09 28.41 -25.03
CA LYS A 357 5.59 28.63 -23.66
C LYS A 357 4.06 28.70 -23.66
N VAL A 358 3.46 28.22 -22.57
CA VAL A 358 2.03 28.33 -22.30
C VAL A 358 1.82 29.33 -21.16
N TYR A 359 1.22 30.47 -21.50
CA TYR A 359 0.86 31.53 -20.57
C TYR A 359 -0.56 31.31 -20.06
N LEU A 360 -0.77 31.44 -18.75
CA LEU A 360 -2.06 31.22 -18.07
C LEU A 360 -2.43 32.43 -17.22
N SER A 361 -3.70 32.84 -17.25
CA SER A 361 -4.22 33.70 -16.17
C SER A 361 -4.32 32.89 -14.87
N SER A 362 -4.11 33.53 -13.72
CA SER A 362 -4.33 32.93 -12.39
C SER A 362 -5.79 32.48 -12.16
N ARG A 363 -6.72 32.88 -13.04
CA ARG A 363 -8.14 32.49 -13.02
C ARG A 363 -8.42 31.12 -13.66
N SER A 364 -7.53 30.65 -14.54
CA SER A 364 -7.68 29.41 -15.32
C SER A 364 -7.63 28.15 -14.45
N GLN A 365 -8.17 27.04 -14.96
CA GLN A 365 -8.31 25.77 -14.25
C GLN A 365 -7.50 24.68 -14.95
N ILE A 366 -6.74 23.92 -14.16
CA ILE A 366 -5.96 22.76 -14.59
C ILE A 366 -6.71 21.50 -14.18
N PHE A 367 -6.99 20.65 -15.16
CA PHE A 367 -7.55 19.33 -14.99
C PHE A 367 -6.47 18.29 -15.27
N LEU A 368 -6.37 17.28 -14.40
CA LEU A 368 -5.55 16.10 -14.64
C LEU A 368 -6.46 14.91 -14.96
N LYS A 369 -6.00 14.04 -15.86
CA LYS A 369 -6.69 12.81 -16.24
C LYS A 369 -5.68 11.67 -16.33
N ALA A 370 -6.07 10.51 -15.84
CA ALA A 370 -5.39 9.24 -16.06
C ALA A 370 -6.37 8.28 -16.74
N VAL A 371 -5.85 7.41 -17.60
CA VAL A 371 -6.59 6.32 -18.25
C VAL A 371 -5.69 5.09 -18.24
N ASP A 372 -6.27 3.93 -17.98
CA ASP A 372 -5.61 2.64 -18.07
C ASP A 372 -6.43 1.72 -18.98
N GLU A 373 -5.78 0.76 -19.64
CA GLU A 373 -6.44 -0.16 -20.58
C GLU A 373 -7.03 -1.40 -19.91
N MET A 374 -6.50 -1.83 -18.76
CA MET A 374 -6.88 -3.09 -18.11
C MET A 374 -7.60 -2.89 -16.78
N VAL A 375 -7.26 -1.84 -16.03
CA VAL A 375 -7.73 -1.62 -14.65
C VAL A 375 -8.29 -0.21 -14.44
N ASP A 376 -8.92 0.03 -13.29
CA ASP A 376 -9.38 1.37 -12.93
C ASP A 376 -8.24 2.20 -12.31
N ILE A 377 -8.35 3.53 -12.36
CA ILE A 377 -7.42 4.45 -11.68
C ILE A 377 -7.71 4.51 -10.18
N GLN A 378 -6.68 4.35 -9.35
CA GLN A 378 -6.76 4.57 -7.90
C GLN A 378 -6.64 6.05 -7.55
N SER A 379 -5.63 6.74 -8.09
CA SER A 379 -5.38 8.15 -7.82
C SER A 379 -4.53 8.81 -8.90
N ILE A 380 -4.48 10.15 -8.86
CA ILE A 380 -3.48 10.95 -9.55
C ILE A 380 -2.76 11.76 -8.48
N GLU A 381 -1.43 11.68 -8.43
CA GLU A 381 -0.57 12.47 -7.56
C GLU A 381 0.06 13.60 -8.37
N TYR A 382 0.12 14.82 -7.84
CA TYR A 382 0.79 15.94 -8.49
C TYR A 382 1.58 16.83 -7.52
N GLN A 383 2.63 17.46 -8.02
CA GLN A 383 3.42 18.48 -7.32
C GLN A 383 3.56 19.74 -8.18
N VAL A 384 3.69 20.88 -7.53
CA VAL A 384 4.02 22.18 -8.15
C VAL A 384 5.38 22.63 -7.61
N ASN A 385 6.30 23.00 -8.51
CA ASN A 385 7.65 23.49 -8.19
C ASN A 385 8.46 22.59 -7.22
N GLY A 386 8.26 21.27 -7.28
CA GLY A 386 8.99 20.30 -6.44
C GLY A 386 8.57 20.27 -4.97
N LEU A 387 7.42 20.86 -4.62
CA LEU A 387 6.78 20.68 -3.31
C LEU A 387 6.24 19.24 -3.16
N SER A 388 5.83 18.85 -1.95
CA SER A 388 5.29 17.50 -1.70
C SER A 388 4.07 17.18 -2.56
N TYR A 389 4.02 15.97 -3.11
CA TYR A 389 2.88 15.46 -3.87
C TYR A 389 1.57 15.55 -3.09
N GLY A 390 0.54 16.14 -3.71
CA GLY A 390 -0.84 16.10 -3.28
C GLY A 390 -1.67 15.14 -4.13
N ASN A 391 -2.71 14.55 -3.54
CA ASN A 391 -3.71 13.79 -4.31
C ASN A 391 -4.62 14.77 -5.07
N TYR A 392 -4.76 14.56 -6.38
CA TYR A 392 -5.71 15.26 -7.22
C TYR A 392 -7.10 14.64 -7.09
N GLY A 393 -8.09 15.45 -6.69
CA GLY A 393 -9.50 15.05 -6.63
C GLY A 393 -10.43 15.95 -7.45
N ILE A 394 -10.08 17.23 -7.62
CA ILE A 394 -10.79 18.22 -8.45
C ILE A 394 -9.78 19.13 -9.15
N SER A 395 -10.23 19.87 -10.18
CA SER A 395 -9.40 20.87 -10.85
C SER A 395 -8.92 21.96 -9.90
N PHE A 396 -7.76 22.53 -10.20
CA PHE A 396 -7.14 23.58 -9.39
C PHE A 396 -6.64 24.74 -10.25
N ARG A 397 -6.37 25.89 -9.62
CA ARG A 397 -5.83 27.08 -10.29
C ARG A 397 -4.30 27.11 -10.27
N PRO A 398 -3.64 27.77 -11.24
CA PRO A 398 -2.23 28.13 -11.15
C PRO A 398 -1.90 28.94 -9.88
N PRO A 399 -0.61 29.05 -9.50
CA PRO A 399 -0.16 30.00 -8.49
C PRO A 399 -0.68 31.43 -8.74
N VAL A 400 -0.97 32.17 -7.67
CA VAL A 400 -1.49 33.56 -7.79
C VAL A 400 -0.40 34.55 -8.23
N GLN A 401 0.88 34.21 -8.04
CA GLN A 401 2.01 35.06 -8.40
C GLN A 401 2.41 34.84 -9.87
N THR A 402 2.56 35.94 -10.62
CA THR A 402 3.24 35.94 -11.93
C THR A 402 4.60 35.25 -11.86
N GLY A 403 4.88 34.36 -12.82
CA GLY A 403 6.16 33.65 -12.94
C GLY A 403 6.03 32.28 -13.60
N GLU A 404 7.17 31.65 -13.86
CA GLU A 404 7.19 30.27 -14.36
C GLU A 404 6.90 29.27 -13.23
N PHE A 405 6.12 28.23 -13.52
CA PHE A 405 5.98 27.07 -12.63
C PHE A 405 5.98 25.76 -13.40
N LYS A 406 6.51 24.73 -12.75
CA LYS A 406 6.54 23.35 -13.23
C LYS A 406 5.53 22.52 -12.45
N MET A 407 4.73 21.75 -13.16
CA MET A 407 3.81 20.77 -12.62
C MET A 407 4.31 19.37 -13.00
N ASP A 408 4.56 18.52 -12.01
CA ASP A 408 4.81 17.10 -12.25
C ASP A 408 3.65 16.27 -11.73
N TYR A 409 3.23 15.26 -12.48
CA TYR A 409 2.08 14.44 -12.13
C TYR A 409 2.22 13.00 -12.61
N GLN A 410 1.67 12.07 -11.82
CA GLN A 410 1.66 10.64 -12.11
C GLN A 410 0.34 10.00 -11.69
N GLY A 411 -0.10 8.99 -12.44
CA GLY A 411 -1.28 8.18 -12.13
C GLY A 411 -0.86 6.93 -11.36
N ILE A 412 -1.75 6.45 -10.49
CA ILE A 412 -1.65 5.15 -9.83
C ILE A 412 -2.93 4.38 -10.14
N ASP A 413 -2.80 3.12 -10.57
CA ASP A 413 -3.95 2.24 -10.79
C ASP A 413 -4.37 1.46 -9.52
N ILE A 414 -5.48 0.72 -9.57
CA ILE A 414 -5.97 -0.08 -8.44
C ILE A 414 -5.11 -1.33 -8.10
N ILE A 415 -4.09 -1.68 -8.89
CA ILE A 415 -3.14 -2.76 -8.59
C ILE A 415 -1.76 -2.23 -8.17
N GLY A 416 -1.60 -0.91 -8.12
CA GLY A 416 -0.46 -0.17 -7.64
C GLY A 416 0.61 0.16 -8.69
N ASN A 417 0.40 -0.07 -9.99
CA ASN A 417 1.34 0.42 -11.01
C ASN A 417 1.33 1.95 -11.04
N LYS A 418 2.45 2.55 -11.42
CA LYS A 418 2.59 4.02 -11.54
C LYS A 418 2.86 4.39 -12.99
N SER A 419 2.22 5.45 -13.48
CA SER A 419 2.52 6.02 -14.79
C SER A 419 4.00 6.41 -14.91
N ILE A 420 4.44 6.64 -16.14
CA ILE A 420 5.63 7.48 -16.36
C ILE A 420 5.31 8.88 -15.78
N LEU A 421 6.28 9.50 -15.11
CA LEU A 421 6.11 10.84 -14.56
C LEU A 421 6.00 11.86 -15.70
N ALA A 422 4.87 12.56 -15.77
CA ALA A 422 4.67 13.63 -16.74
C ALA A 422 5.03 14.99 -16.13
N SER A 423 5.57 15.88 -16.95
CA SER A 423 5.95 17.25 -16.58
C SER A 423 5.34 18.26 -17.56
N ALA A 424 4.79 19.35 -17.02
CA ALA A 424 4.35 20.51 -17.79
C ALA A 424 4.92 21.79 -17.20
N ASN A 425 5.32 22.73 -18.06
CA ASN A 425 5.84 24.05 -17.66
C ASN A 425 4.89 25.13 -18.17
N PHE A 426 4.55 26.07 -17.30
CA PHE A 426 3.62 27.16 -17.58
C PHE A 426 4.20 28.48 -17.08
N VAL A 427 3.71 29.59 -17.63
CA VAL A 427 3.96 30.95 -17.13
C VAL A 427 2.65 31.52 -16.63
N VAL A 428 2.54 31.85 -15.34
CA VAL A 428 1.40 32.62 -14.85
C VAL A 428 1.62 34.07 -15.21
N ASP A 429 0.58 34.69 -15.76
CA ASP A 429 0.43 36.13 -15.80
C ASP A 429 -0.79 36.55 -14.96
N SER A 430 -0.52 37.22 -13.84
CA SER A 430 -1.52 37.78 -12.93
C SER A 430 -1.55 39.31 -12.94
N GLN A 431 -0.83 39.96 -13.87
CA GLN A 431 -0.70 41.41 -13.95
C GLN A 431 -1.51 41.94 -15.12
N SER A 432 -2.12 43.11 -14.97
CA SER A 432 -2.72 43.80 -16.10
C SER A 432 -1.67 44.68 -16.80
N PRO A 433 -1.76 44.88 -18.12
CA PRO A 433 -0.86 45.80 -18.80
C PRO A 433 -1.03 47.24 -18.31
N THR A 434 -0.03 48.07 -18.63
CA THR A 434 0.01 49.49 -18.25
C THR A 434 0.02 50.38 -19.49
N THR A 435 -0.95 51.27 -19.61
CA THR A 435 -1.12 52.19 -20.75
C THR A 435 -0.64 53.59 -20.42
N ARG A 436 0.06 54.21 -21.37
CA ARG A 436 0.46 55.63 -21.33
C ARG A 436 -0.17 56.41 -22.47
N LEU A 437 -0.74 57.57 -22.13
CA LEU A 437 -1.20 58.57 -23.08
C LEU A 437 -0.02 59.46 -23.49
N ILE A 438 0.26 59.51 -24.79
CA ILE A 438 1.32 60.27 -25.41
C ILE A 438 0.68 61.33 -26.33
N THR A 439 1.06 62.58 -26.12
CA THR A 439 0.62 63.74 -26.91
C THR A 439 1.73 64.22 -27.82
N ASP A 440 1.42 64.43 -29.10
CA ASP A 440 2.35 64.90 -30.13
C ASP A 440 1.76 66.16 -30.79
N GLY A 441 2.25 67.32 -30.35
CA GLY A 441 1.68 68.65 -30.61
C GLY A 441 1.99 69.63 -29.47
N VAL A 442 1.47 70.85 -29.55
CA VAL A 442 1.58 71.83 -28.46
C VAL A 442 0.58 71.45 -27.36
N THR A 443 1.05 71.34 -26.12
CA THR A 443 0.19 70.99 -24.98
C THR A 443 0.56 71.76 -23.73
N TYR A 444 -0.44 72.04 -22.90
CA TYR A 444 -0.27 72.58 -21.56
C TYR A 444 -0.85 71.58 -20.54
N ARG A 445 -0.17 71.37 -19.40
CA ARG A 445 -0.55 70.32 -18.43
C ARG A 445 -0.70 70.90 -17.02
N ARG A 446 -1.73 70.47 -16.30
CA ARG A 446 -1.95 70.84 -14.88
C ARG A 446 -2.20 69.58 -14.05
N GLY A 447 -1.14 69.07 -13.44
CA GLY A 447 -1.16 67.78 -12.74
C GLY A 447 -1.17 66.59 -13.73
N PRO A 448 -1.40 65.37 -13.23
CA PRO A 448 -1.25 64.15 -14.05
C PRO A 448 -2.40 63.96 -15.05
N ASN A 449 -3.62 64.38 -14.68
CA ASN A 449 -4.85 63.98 -15.37
C ASN A 449 -5.59 65.14 -16.07
N VAL A 450 -4.96 66.31 -16.26
CA VAL A 450 -5.55 67.43 -17.02
C VAL A 450 -4.55 67.95 -18.06
N ILE A 451 -4.94 67.88 -19.33
CA ILE A 451 -4.11 68.21 -20.49
C ILE A 451 -4.92 69.12 -21.42
N TRP A 452 -4.40 70.31 -21.69
CA TRP A 452 -4.85 71.18 -22.76
C TRP A 452 -4.12 70.80 -24.05
N VAL A 453 -4.87 70.77 -25.15
CA VAL A 453 -4.41 70.40 -26.49
C VAL A 453 -5.12 71.28 -27.52
N ASN A 454 -4.53 71.47 -28.69
CA ASN A 454 -5.22 72.07 -29.84
C ASN A 454 -5.72 70.98 -30.81
N THR A 455 -6.61 71.30 -31.76
CA THR A 455 -7.21 70.33 -32.70
C THR A 455 -6.19 69.60 -33.59
N LYS A 456 -4.95 70.13 -33.68
CA LYS A 456 -3.83 69.57 -34.43
C LYS A 456 -2.99 68.58 -33.61
N THR A 457 -3.19 68.51 -32.29
CA THR A 457 -2.43 67.65 -31.39
C THR A 457 -2.88 66.20 -31.52
N ARG A 458 -1.93 65.31 -31.87
CA ARG A 458 -2.18 63.88 -31.96
C ARG A 458 -2.17 63.24 -30.57
N ILE A 459 -3.26 62.58 -30.22
CA ILE A 459 -3.38 61.70 -29.06
C ILE A 459 -3.02 60.29 -29.49
N SER A 460 -2.12 59.65 -28.75
CA SER A 460 -1.72 58.26 -28.98
C SER A 460 -1.64 57.49 -27.66
N LEU A 461 -1.90 56.19 -27.72
CA LEU A 461 -1.81 55.27 -26.59
C LEU A 461 -0.70 54.25 -26.86
N LYS A 462 0.11 53.97 -25.84
CA LYS A 462 1.09 52.88 -25.84
C LYS A 462 0.96 52.09 -24.54
N ALA A 463 0.61 50.81 -24.66
CA ALA A 463 0.58 49.89 -23.55
C ALA A 463 1.83 49.01 -23.48
N LEU A 464 2.12 48.50 -22.30
CA LEU A 464 3.17 47.52 -22.03
C LEU A 464 2.65 46.48 -21.05
N ASP A 465 2.72 45.21 -21.44
CA ASP A 465 2.81 44.07 -20.54
C ASP A 465 4.23 43.45 -20.65
N LYS A 466 4.67 42.73 -19.61
CA LYS A 466 6.00 42.11 -19.50
C LYS A 466 6.00 40.58 -19.58
N VAL A 467 4.84 39.93 -19.64
CA VAL A 467 4.69 38.49 -19.42
C VAL A 467 3.95 37.85 -20.60
N SER A 468 2.63 38.01 -20.70
CA SER A 468 1.83 37.47 -21.82
C SER A 468 1.76 38.42 -23.02
N GLY A 469 2.09 39.70 -22.86
CA GLY A 469 2.08 40.72 -23.90
C GLY A 469 0.72 41.38 -24.10
N VAL A 470 0.70 42.58 -24.68
CA VAL A 470 -0.54 43.35 -24.91
C VAL A 470 -1.30 42.76 -26.10
N GLN A 471 -2.55 42.33 -25.86
CA GLN A 471 -3.48 41.91 -26.89
C GLN A 471 -4.20 43.10 -27.53
N SER A 472 -4.68 44.06 -26.73
CA SER A 472 -5.48 45.18 -27.22
C SER A 472 -5.46 46.40 -26.30
N ILE A 473 -5.77 47.57 -26.86
CA ILE A 473 -5.94 48.84 -26.14
C ILE A 473 -7.32 49.39 -26.49
N PHE A 474 -8.06 49.81 -25.47
CA PHE A 474 -9.38 50.40 -25.59
C PHE A 474 -9.42 51.81 -25.00
N TYR A 475 -10.33 52.63 -25.53
CA TYR A 475 -10.62 53.95 -24.98
C TYR A 475 -12.11 54.28 -24.98
N LYS A 476 -12.48 55.28 -24.18
CA LYS A 476 -13.79 55.94 -24.17
C LYS A 476 -13.60 57.44 -24.20
N PHE A 477 -14.57 58.13 -24.79
CA PHE A 477 -14.56 59.58 -24.96
C PHE A 477 -15.95 60.11 -24.66
N ASN A 478 -16.10 61.05 -23.73
CA ASN A 478 -17.39 61.68 -23.37
C ASN A 478 -18.55 60.69 -23.20
N GLU A 479 -18.40 59.75 -22.26
CA GLU A 479 -19.41 58.72 -21.90
C GLU A 479 -19.81 57.74 -23.02
N ASN A 480 -19.19 57.83 -24.22
CA ASN A 480 -19.42 56.90 -25.31
C ASN A 480 -18.96 55.46 -24.99
N LYS A 481 -19.45 54.53 -25.82
CA LYS A 481 -19.06 53.11 -25.80
C LYS A 481 -17.54 52.94 -25.90
N GLU A 482 -17.03 51.86 -25.30
CA GLU A 482 -15.64 51.43 -25.43
C GLU A 482 -15.27 51.16 -26.90
N LEU A 483 -14.21 51.82 -27.38
CA LEU A 483 -13.70 51.75 -28.75
C LEU A 483 -12.30 51.13 -28.75
N LEU A 484 -12.01 50.32 -29.77
CA LEU A 484 -10.67 49.77 -30.00
C LEU A 484 -9.74 50.88 -30.53
N TYR A 485 -8.59 51.07 -29.89
CA TYR A 485 -7.54 51.97 -30.35
C TYR A 485 -6.83 51.36 -31.57
N LYS A 486 -6.89 52.07 -32.71
CA LYS A 486 -6.29 51.62 -34.00
C LYS A 486 -5.03 52.40 -34.39
N GLY A 487 -4.69 53.45 -33.66
CA GLY A 487 -3.59 54.37 -33.98
C GLY A 487 -3.89 55.79 -33.49
N PRO A 488 -2.93 56.72 -33.66
CA PRO A 488 -3.09 58.10 -33.21
C PRO A 488 -4.27 58.81 -33.88
N PHE A 489 -4.92 59.71 -33.13
CA PHE A 489 -6.07 60.50 -33.61
C PHE A 489 -6.00 61.94 -33.07
N THR A 490 -6.79 62.84 -33.64
CA THR A 490 -6.99 64.21 -33.13
C THR A 490 -8.44 64.39 -32.66
N ILE A 491 -8.71 65.48 -31.94
CA ILE A 491 -10.06 65.86 -31.53
C ILE A 491 -10.43 67.13 -32.30
N SER A 492 -11.53 67.12 -33.03
CA SER A 492 -11.99 68.24 -33.87
C SER A 492 -12.74 69.33 -33.11
N ASP A 493 -13.35 68.96 -31.99
CA ASP A 493 -14.33 69.78 -31.30
C ASP A 493 -13.64 70.44 -30.09
N GLU A 494 -13.81 71.75 -29.92
CA GLU A 494 -13.32 72.46 -28.74
C GLU A 494 -14.13 72.10 -27.48
N GLY A 495 -13.50 72.31 -26.31
CA GLY A 495 -14.13 72.19 -25.01
C GLY A 495 -13.52 71.10 -24.14
N ARG A 496 -14.33 70.56 -23.23
CA ARG A 496 -13.86 69.65 -22.16
C ARG A 496 -14.28 68.22 -22.47
N HIS A 497 -13.29 67.33 -22.56
CA HIS A 497 -13.49 65.94 -22.94
C HIS A 497 -12.96 64.97 -21.88
N THR A 498 -13.82 64.10 -21.38
CA THR A 498 -13.43 62.99 -20.50
C THR A 498 -12.93 61.84 -21.37
N PHE A 499 -11.63 61.57 -21.30
CA PHE A 499 -10.98 60.47 -21.98
C PHE A 499 -10.59 59.39 -20.97
N GLN A 500 -10.97 58.15 -21.24
CA GLN A 500 -10.58 56.99 -20.43
C GLN A 500 -9.90 55.97 -21.33
N TYR A 501 -8.92 55.25 -20.81
CA TYR A 501 -8.29 54.14 -21.52
C TYR A 501 -7.99 52.97 -20.60
N SER A 502 -7.89 51.79 -21.20
CA SER A 502 -7.48 50.52 -20.57
C SER A 502 -6.92 49.58 -21.62
N SER A 503 -5.92 48.79 -21.25
CA SER A 503 -5.38 47.70 -22.06
C SER A 503 -5.80 46.32 -21.55
N VAL A 504 -5.68 45.32 -22.42
CA VAL A 504 -5.90 43.90 -22.13
C VAL A 504 -4.70 43.10 -22.64
N ASP A 505 -4.21 42.14 -21.85
CA ASP A 505 -3.12 41.23 -22.23
C ASP A 505 -3.64 39.98 -22.99
N HIS A 506 -2.74 39.09 -23.39
CA HIS A 506 -3.12 37.86 -24.09
C HIS A 506 -3.80 36.79 -23.21
N VAL A 507 -3.78 36.92 -21.88
CA VAL A 507 -4.55 36.06 -20.95
C VAL A 507 -5.76 36.78 -20.32
N ASN A 508 -6.23 37.83 -20.98
CA ASN A 508 -7.42 38.62 -20.64
C ASN A 508 -7.38 39.27 -19.24
N ASN A 509 -6.21 39.60 -18.68
CA ASN A 509 -6.15 40.54 -17.56
C ASN A 509 -6.35 41.98 -18.10
N LYS A 510 -7.30 42.73 -17.53
CA LYS A 510 -7.70 44.06 -18.00
C LYS A 510 -7.29 45.17 -17.02
N GLU A 511 -6.62 46.17 -17.54
CA GLU A 511 -6.20 47.38 -16.83
C GLU A 511 -7.41 48.16 -16.27
N VAL A 512 -7.27 48.73 -15.08
CA VAL A 512 -8.28 49.62 -14.49
C VAL A 512 -8.34 50.92 -15.28
N LEU A 513 -9.56 51.32 -15.67
CA LEU A 513 -9.79 52.54 -16.47
C LEU A 513 -9.20 53.77 -15.79
N THR A 514 -8.26 54.44 -16.46
CA THR A 514 -7.66 55.69 -15.99
C THR A 514 -8.34 56.89 -16.66
N PRO A 515 -9.02 57.78 -15.91
CA PRO A 515 -9.65 58.97 -16.46
C PRO A 515 -8.66 60.15 -16.58
N VAL A 516 -8.66 60.79 -17.75
CA VAL A 516 -7.92 62.00 -18.09
C VAL A 516 -8.91 63.03 -18.65
N LEU A 517 -8.83 64.26 -18.19
CA LEU A 517 -9.54 65.40 -18.76
C LEU A 517 -8.66 66.02 -19.85
N LEU A 518 -9.12 65.93 -21.10
CA LEU A 518 -8.58 66.67 -22.23
C LEU A 518 -9.37 67.97 -22.39
N VAL A 519 -8.70 69.10 -22.57
CA VAL A 519 -9.32 70.39 -22.89
C VAL A 519 -8.82 70.78 -24.28
N VAL A 520 -9.71 70.85 -25.26
CA VAL A 520 -9.40 71.18 -26.65
C VAL A 520 -9.69 72.64 -26.88
N ASP A 521 -8.71 73.38 -27.41
CA ASP A 521 -8.74 74.84 -27.44
C ASP A 521 -7.85 75.37 -28.58
N ASP A 522 -8.49 75.93 -29.59
CA ASP A 522 -7.89 76.64 -30.73
C ASP A 522 -8.19 78.16 -30.64
N THR A 523 -8.85 78.61 -29.57
CA THR A 523 -9.37 79.97 -29.42
C THR A 523 -8.28 80.90 -28.87
N PRO A 524 -7.87 81.96 -29.60
CA PRO A 524 -6.81 82.85 -29.15
C PRO A 524 -7.28 83.85 -28.07
N PRO A 525 -6.37 84.36 -27.21
CA PRO A 525 -6.72 85.31 -26.15
C PRO A 525 -7.36 86.62 -26.64
N GLU A 526 -8.25 87.23 -25.86
CA GLU A 526 -8.90 88.50 -26.22
C GLU A 526 -8.06 89.71 -25.77
N ILE A 527 -7.44 90.46 -26.69
CA ILE A 527 -6.61 91.64 -26.36
C ILE A 527 -7.46 92.85 -25.95
N LYS A 528 -7.27 93.28 -24.71
CA LYS A 528 -7.83 94.51 -24.13
C LYS A 528 -6.74 95.57 -24.00
N ALA A 529 -7.09 96.79 -24.40
CA ALA A 529 -6.18 97.93 -24.40
C ALA A 529 -6.91 99.09 -23.72
N VAL A 530 -6.27 99.70 -22.72
CA VAL A 530 -6.87 100.73 -21.87
C VAL A 530 -5.90 101.89 -21.73
N PHE A 531 -6.34 103.09 -22.06
CA PHE A 531 -5.60 104.32 -21.80
C PHE A 531 -5.99 104.87 -20.43
N ASN A 532 -5.03 105.37 -19.64
CA ASN A 532 -5.32 105.99 -18.34
C ASN A 532 -5.99 107.37 -18.44
N ARG A 533 -6.06 107.94 -19.64
CA ARG A 533 -6.70 109.22 -19.95
C ARG A 533 -7.63 109.02 -21.14
N SER A 534 -8.78 109.67 -21.10
CA SER A 534 -9.70 109.73 -22.24
C SER A 534 -9.06 110.50 -23.41
N ALA A 535 -9.48 110.18 -24.63
CA ALA A 535 -9.18 111.00 -25.79
C ALA A 535 -9.70 112.43 -25.59
N VAL A 536 -8.89 113.43 -25.94
CA VAL A 536 -9.21 114.87 -25.88
C VAL A 536 -9.88 115.38 -27.15
N GLY A 537 -9.90 114.56 -28.21
CA GLY A 537 -10.51 114.85 -29.48
C GLY A 537 -10.27 113.71 -30.47
N SER A 538 -10.54 113.96 -31.75
CA SER A 538 -10.27 113.03 -32.83
C SER A 538 -9.95 113.75 -34.13
N GLU A 539 -9.12 113.14 -34.97
CA GLU A 539 -8.75 113.62 -36.30
C GLU A 539 -9.05 112.55 -37.35
N GLY A 540 -9.44 112.97 -38.55
CA GLY A 540 -10.08 112.08 -39.54
C GLY A 540 -11.60 112.27 -39.59
N GLY A 541 -12.25 111.58 -40.54
CA GLY A 541 -13.68 111.74 -40.84
C GLY A 541 -14.62 111.03 -39.87
N ASP A 542 -15.91 111.02 -40.22
CA ASP A 542 -16.94 110.31 -39.46
C ASP A 542 -16.81 108.79 -39.63
N GLY A 543 -16.98 108.03 -38.54
CA GLY A 543 -17.01 106.56 -38.57
C GLY A 543 -15.63 105.91 -38.33
N GLU A 544 -15.25 104.95 -39.18
CA GLU A 544 -14.02 104.14 -39.00
C GLU A 544 -12.72 104.91 -39.30
N ASP A 545 -12.80 106.04 -40.02
CA ASP A 545 -11.66 106.93 -40.30
C ASP A 545 -11.28 107.85 -39.12
N LYS A 546 -12.01 107.75 -38.00
CA LYS A 546 -11.82 108.58 -36.81
C LYS A 546 -10.64 108.07 -35.97
N ILE A 547 -9.55 108.84 -35.93
CA ILE A 547 -8.36 108.56 -35.12
C ILE A 547 -8.44 109.35 -33.82
N ASP A 548 -8.50 108.66 -32.67
CA ASP A 548 -8.53 109.31 -31.36
C ASP A 548 -7.22 110.04 -31.05
N VAL A 549 -7.34 111.24 -30.45
CA VAL A 549 -6.22 112.10 -30.03
C VAL A 549 -6.11 112.06 -28.52
N TYR A 550 -4.95 111.67 -27.99
CA TYR A 550 -4.64 111.59 -26.57
C TYR A 550 -3.62 112.67 -26.16
N PRO A 551 -3.65 113.17 -24.92
CA PRO A 551 -2.69 114.14 -24.43
C PRO A 551 -1.32 113.47 -24.14
N LEU A 552 -0.24 114.24 -24.23
CA LEU A 552 1.11 113.81 -23.87
C LEU A 552 1.18 113.22 -22.44
N TYR A 553 2.01 112.19 -22.26
CA TYR A 553 2.10 111.39 -21.02
C TYR A 553 0.83 110.58 -20.70
N THR A 554 0.06 110.20 -21.71
CA THR A 554 -0.93 109.12 -21.59
C THR A 554 -0.20 107.78 -21.45
N THR A 555 -0.75 106.85 -20.68
CA THR A 555 -0.20 105.49 -20.49
C THR A 555 -1.18 104.48 -21.07
N LEU A 556 -0.67 103.60 -21.93
CA LEU A 556 -1.41 102.49 -22.54
C LEU A 556 -1.12 101.19 -21.78
N PHE A 557 -2.16 100.64 -21.17
CA PHE A 557 -2.15 99.34 -20.51
C PHE A 557 -2.68 98.28 -21.47
N LEU A 558 -1.89 97.21 -21.65
CA LEU A 558 -2.28 96.03 -22.40
C LEU A 558 -2.64 94.90 -21.43
N ASN A 559 -3.72 94.20 -21.72
CA ASN A 559 -4.10 92.94 -21.09
C ASN A 559 -4.62 91.99 -22.18
N ALA A 560 -4.63 90.69 -21.89
CA ALA A 560 -5.27 89.70 -22.75
C ALA A 560 -5.95 88.66 -21.87
N ASP A 561 -7.24 88.47 -22.06
CA ASP A 561 -8.01 87.50 -21.29
C ASP A 561 -8.09 86.19 -22.06
N ASP A 562 -7.68 85.10 -21.40
CA ASP A 562 -7.77 83.74 -21.91
C ASP A 562 -8.63 82.90 -20.97
N ASN A 563 -9.64 82.22 -21.52
CA ASN A 563 -10.64 81.50 -20.74
C ASN A 563 -10.34 80.00 -20.57
N SER A 564 -9.22 79.48 -21.11
CA SER A 564 -8.93 78.04 -21.14
C SER A 564 -7.44 77.71 -20.98
N ALA A 565 -6.60 77.82 -22.02
CA ALA A 565 -5.18 77.43 -21.99
C ALA A 565 -4.29 78.29 -21.08
N LYS A 566 -4.82 79.42 -20.60
CA LYS A 566 -4.15 80.59 -20.02
C LYS A 566 -3.24 81.30 -21.00
N LEU A 567 -3.20 82.62 -20.84
CA LEU A 567 -2.21 83.49 -21.46
C LEU A 567 -0.78 83.02 -21.15
N LYS A 568 0.06 82.95 -22.18
CA LYS A 568 1.51 82.69 -22.12
C LYS A 568 2.30 84.01 -22.19
N GLY A 569 1.81 84.99 -22.93
CA GLY A 569 2.37 86.34 -22.92
C GLY A 569 1.71 87.31 -23.90
N ILE A 570 2.10 88.58 -23.79
CA ILE A 570 1.73 89.65 -24.73
C ILE A 570 3.03 90.23 -25.30
N ARG A 571 3.02 90.54 -26.60
CA ARG A 571 4.05 91.30 -27.30
C ARG A 571 3.46 92.51 -27.98
N PHE A 572 4.29 93.51 -28.26
CA PHE A 572 3.86 94.71 -28.96
C PHE A 572 4.98 95.29 -29.83
N SER A 573 4.58 96.08 -30.83
CA SER A 573 5.47 96.92 -31.66
C SER A 573 4.85 98.31 -31.76
N ILE A 574 5.67 99.35 -31.62
CA ILE A 574 5.27 100.75 -31.78
C ILE A 574 6.01 101.34 -32.98
N ASN A 575 5.26 101.94 -33.92
CA ASN A 575 5.81 102.68 -35.06
C ASN A 575 6.82 101.89 -35.92
N GLY A 576 6.64 100.57 -35.99
CA GLY A 576 7.53 99.67 -36.74
C GLY A 576 8.79 99.23 -35.96
N SER A 577 8.83 99.42 -34.64
CA SER A 577 9.84 98.78 -33.78
C SER A 577 9.79 97.24 -33.92
N PRO A 578 10.85 96.51 -33.52
CA PRO A 578 10.76 95.07 -33.27
C PRO A 578 9.60 94.73 -32.31
N ASN A 579 9.08 93.51 -32.40
CA ASN A 579 8.09 92.99 -31.44
C ASN A 579 8.79 92.72 -30.09
N GLU A 580 8.46 93.51 -29.07
CA GLU A 580 8.98 93.39 -27.72
C GLU A 580 7.97 92.72 -26.78
N ALA A 581 8.45 92.07 -25.72
CA ALA A 581 7.58 91.48 -24.71
C ALA A 581 7.00 92.58 -23.80
N TYR A 582 5.68 92.58 -23.62
CA TYR A 582 5.01 93.52 -22.73
C TYR A 582 5.27 93.13 -21.26
N GLN A 583 6.04 93.96 -20.55
CA GLN A 583 6.39 93.77 -19.13
C GLN A 583 5.84 94.87 -18.23
N GLU A 584 5.71 96.09 -18.75
CA GLU A 584 5.21 97.27 -18.05
C GLU A 584 4.35 98.14 -18.96
N ALA A 585 3.54 99.04 -18.37
CA ALA A 585 2.59 99.86 -19.11
C ALA A 585 3.30 100.93 -19.96
N LEU A 586 2.81 101.14 -21.18
CA LEU A 586 3.52 101.91 -22.21
C LEU A 586 3.27 103.41 -22.02
N LEU A 587 4.27 104.16 -21.57
CA LEU A 587 4.19 105.62 -21.43
C LEU A 587 4.39 106.31 -22.80
N LEU A 588 3.43 107.13 -23.19
CA LEU A 588 3.43 107.87 -24.44
C LEU A 588 4.04 109.28 -24.21
N ASP A 589 5.37 109.32 -24.16
CA ASP A 589 6.17 110.48 -23.75
C ASP A 589 6.50 111.48 -24.88
N LYS A 590 6.18 111.14 -26.14
CA LYS A 590 6.48 111.93 -27.34
C LYS A 590 5.20 112.24 -28.13
N PRO A 591 5.07 113.44 -28.72
CA PRO A 591 3.99 113.73 -29.63
C PRO A 591 4.22 113.04 -30.99
N GLY A 592 3.14 112.66 -31.67
CA GLY A 592 3.17 112.06 -33.01
C GLY A 592 2.06 111.06 -33.24
N ASN A 593 2.08 110.45 -34.43
CA ASN A 593 1.19 109.35 -34.76
C ASN A 593 1.76 108.05 -34.16
N TYR A 594 0.92 107.31 -33.46
CA TYR A 594 1.25 106.00 -32.90
C TYR A 594 0.51 104.92 -33.68
N TYR A 595 1.28 103.98 -34.21
CA TYR A 595 0.82 102.73 -34.82
C TYR A 595 1.30 101.59 -33.93
N VAL A 596 0.39 101.00 -33.16
CA VAL A 596 0.71 99.92 -32.21
C VAL A 596 0.11 98.60 -32.72
N ILE A 597 0.96 97.60 -32.90
CA ILE A 597 0.53 96.20 -33.06
C ILE A 597 0.72 95.52 -31.71
N VAL A 598 -0.30 94.79 -31.25
CA VAL A 598 -0.26 93.94 -30.07
C VAL A 598 -0.56 92.52 -30.49
N GLU A 599 0.23 91.57 -30.00
CA GLU A 599 0.12 90.13 -30.21
C GLU A 599 -0.06 89.47 -28.83
N ALA A 600 -1.05 88.60 -28.66
CA ALA A 600 -1.22 87.81 -27.44
C ALA A 600 -1.24 86.32 -27.78
N GLU A 601 -0.48 85.53 -27.02
CA GLU A 601 -0.31 84.09 -27.21
C GLU A 601 -0.75 83.34 -25.94
N ASP A 602 -1.48 82.24 -26.07
CA ASP A 602 -1.80 81.31 -24.99
C ASP A 602 -0.74 80.19 -24.83
N ASN A 603 -0.94 79.25 -23.90
CA ASN A 603 -0.01 78.11 -23.75
C ASN A 603 -0.16 77.00 -24.82
N LEU A 604 -1.08 77.12 -25.77
CA LEU A 604 -1.25 76.21 -26.91
C LEU A 604 -0.73 76.79 -28.25
N GLY A 605 -0.31 78.06 -28.25
CA GLY A 605 0.18 78.77 -29.43
C GLY A 605 -0.91 79.44 -30.25
N ASN A 606 -2.13 79.60 -29.69
CA ASN A 606 -3.20 80.36 -30.31
C ASN A 606 -2.89 81.85 -30.15
N ILE A 607 -2.88 82.58 -31.26
CA ILE A 607 -2.42 83.97 -31.33
C ILE A 607 -3.55 84.89 -31.79
N SER A 608 -3.80 85.97 -31.05
CA SER A 608 -4.60 87.11 -31.52
C SER A 608 -3.72 88.31 -31.82
N ASN A 609 -4.20 89.18 -32.70
CA ASN A 609 -3.52 90.41 -33.08
C ASN A 609 -4.49 91.59 -32.99
N LYS A 610 -4.06 92.70 -32.39
CA LYS A 610 -4.81 93.96 -32.31
C LYS A 610 -3.95 95.10 -32.84
N LYS A 611 -4.49 95.86 -33.80
CA LYS A 611 -3.87 97.07 -34.32
C LYS A 611 -4.58 98.28 -33.72
N MET A 612 -3.81 99.29 -33.33
CA MET A 612 -4.32 100.55 -32.80
C MET A 612 -3.60 101.70 -33.48
N ILE A 613 -4.37 102.69 -33.93
CA ILE A 613 -3.86 103.93 -34.49
C ILE A 613 -4.44 105.07 -33.66
N PHE A 614 -3.59 105.91 -33.11
CA PHE A 614 -3.98 107.07 -32.32
C PHE A 614 -2.91 108.16 -32.43
N ILE A 615 -3.27 109.41 -32.13
CA ILE A 615 -2.34 110.54 -32.15
C ILE A 615 -2.07 110.98 -30.71
N VAL A 616 -0.83 111.29 -30.39
CA VAL A 616 -0.46 111.93 -29.12
C VAL A 616 -0.05 113.36 -29.40
N LYS A 617 -0.66 114.33 -28.72
CA LYS A 617 -0.31 115.76 -28.86
C LYS A 617 0.08 116.36 -27.52
N ALA A 618 1.04 117.29 -27.57
CA ALA A 618 1.18 118.29 -26.52
C ALA A 618 -0.09 119.14 -26.52
N GLY A 619 -0.68 119.36 -25.34
CA GLY A 619 -1.87 120.19 -25.17
C GLY A 619 -1.55 121.69 -25.16
#